data_AF-A0A022QW11-F1
#
_entry.id   AF-A0A022QW11-F1
#
_cell.length_a   1.000
_cell.length_b   1.000
_cell.length_c   1.000
_cell.angle_alpha   90.00
_cell.angle_beta   90.00
_cell.angle_gamma   90.00
#
_symmetry.space_group_name_H-M   'P 1'
#
loop_
_entity.id
_entity.type
_entity.pdbx_description
1 polymer ?
#
loop_
_entity_poly.entity_id
_entity_poly.type
_entity_poly.pdbx_seq_one_letter_code
_entity_poly.pdbx_strand_id
1 'polypeptide(L)' 'EALASQLTRENYEKGMIYPPLSNIRKISAHIAANVAAKAYDLGVATQLPRPADLFKYAESCMYSPNYRSYR' A
#
# COMPACT_ATOMS: atom_id res chain seq x y z
N GLU A 1 -4.02 -5.44 10.59
CA GLU A 1 -4.50 -6.40 9.57
C GLU A 1 -4.82 -5.66 8.26
N ALA A 2 -3.85 -5.46 7.38
CA ALA A 2 -4.01 -4.56 6.21
C ALA A 2 -4.45 -5.26 4.91
N LEU A 3 -4.15 -6.55 4.78
CA LEU A 3 -4.45 -7.33 3.57
C LEU A 3 -5.86 -7.93 3.63
N ALA A 4 -6.27 -8.45 4.79
CA ALA A 4 -7.61 -9.00 4.99
C ALA A 4 -8.71 -7.94 4.78
N SER A 5 -8.44 -6.67 5.13
CA SER A 5 -9.38 -5.56 4.94
C SER A 5 -9.58 -5.15 3.47
N GLN A 6 -8.79 -5.67 2.53
CA GLN A 6 -8.92 -5.39 1.10
C GLN A 6 -9.85 -6.37 0.37
N LEU A 7 -10.39 -7.37 1.08
CA LEU A 7 -11.35 -8.33 0.54
C LEU A 7 -12.76 -7.74 0.58
N THR A 8 -13.42 -7.70 -0.57
CA THR A 8 -14.85 -7.38 -0.66
C THR A 8 -15.69 -8.63 -0.42
N ARG A 9 -16.96 -8.47 -0.01
CA ARG A 9 -17.90 -9.60 0.12
C ARG A 9 -18.04 -10.41 -1.16
N GLU A 10 -18.02 -9.74 -2.31
CA GLU A 10 -18.06 -10.38 -3.63
C GLU A 10 -16.86 -11.30 -3.88
N ASN A 11 -15.68 -10.99 -3.34
CA ASN A 11 -14.51 -11.86 -3.46
C ASN A 11 -14.72 -13.14 -2.63
N TYR A 12 -15.30 -13.02 -1.44
CA TYR A 12 -15.64 -14.17 -0.60
C TYR A 12 -16.72 -15.06 -1.23
N GLU A 13 -17.76 -14.46 -1.83
CA GLU A 13 -18.81 -15.20 -2.55
C GLU A 13 -18.27 -16.00 -3.74
N LYS A 14 -17.18 -15.52 -4.36
CA LYS A 14 -16.45 -16.22 -5.42
C LYS A 14 -15.43 -17.25 -4.90
N GLY A 15 -15.37 -17.48 -3.59
CA GLY A 15 -14.41 -18.39 -2.95
C GLY A 15 -12.97 -17.88 -2.91
N MET A 16 -12.76 -16.57 -3.13
CA MET A 16 -11.42 -15.98 -3.13
C MET A 16 -11.00 -15.61 -1.71
N ILE A 17 -9.95 -16.25 -1.21
CA ILE A 17 -9.34 -15.96 0.11
C ILE A 17 -8.36 -14.78 0.00
N TYR A 18 -7.83 -14.53 -1.19
CA TYR A 18 -6.92 -13.42 -1.46
C TYR A 18 -7.56 -12.41 -2.41
N PRO A 19 -7.25 -11.10 -2.25
CA PRO A 19 -7.69 -10.11 -3.20
C PRO A 19 -7.17 -10.42 -4.62
N PRO A 20 -7.89 -10.00 -5.66
CA PRO A 20 -7.46 -10.23 -7.04
C PRO A 20 -6.13 -9.51 -7.33
N LEU A 21 -5.21 -10.22 -8.00
CA LEU A 21 -3.88 -9.72 -8.35
C LEU A 21 -3.91 -8.52 -9.30
N SER A 22 -5.01 -8.30 -10.02
CA SER A 22 -5.19 -7.14 -10.89
C SER A 22 -5.00 -5.80 -10.16
N ASN A 23 -5.28 -5.77 -8.85
CA ASN A 23 -5.17 -4.56 -8.02
C ASN A 23 -3.96 -4.59 -7.07
N ILE A 24 -2.97 -5.46 -7.31
CA ILE A 24 -1.86 -5.70 -6.38
C ILE A 24 -1.10 -4.43 -6.01
N ARG A 25 -0.92 -3.47 -6.93
CA ARG A 25 -0.22 -2.21 -6.63
C ARG A 25 -0.96 -1.36 -5.61
N LYS A 26 -2.29 -1.23 -5.74
CA LYS A 26 -3.12 -0.47 -4.80
C LYS A 26 -3.16 -1.16 -3.43
N ILE A 27 -3.28 -2.50 -3.42
CA ILE A 27 -3.24 -3.30 -2.19
C ILE A 27 -1.90 -3.12 -1.47
N SER A 28 -0.79 -3.20 -2.20
CA SER A 28 0.54 -2.98 -1.64
C SER A 28 0.73 -1.57 -1.07
N ALA A 29 0.19 -0.54 -1.72
CA ALA A 29 0.21 0.83 -1.21
C ALA A 29 -0.57 0.95 0.12
N HIS A 30 -1.75 0.33 0.22
CA HIS A 30 -2.52 0.29 1.47
C HIS A 30 -1.78 -0.46 2.60
N ILE A 31 -1.13 -1.58 2.29
CA ILE A 31 -0.34 -2.33 3.27
C ILE A 31 0.86 -1.50 3.74
N ALA A 32 1.59 -0.88 2.81
CA ALA A 32 2.72 -0.02 3.12
C ALA A 32 2.32 1.16 4.02
N ALA A 33 1.20 1.83 3.71
CA ALA A 33 0.68 2.93 4.52
C ALA A 33 0.33 2.49 5.95
N ASN A 34 -0.31 1.33 6.12
CA ASN A 34 -0.67 0.81 7.44
C ASN A 34 0.57 0.38 8.25
N VAL A 35 1.56 -0.24 7.61
CA VAL A 35 2.83 -0.60 8.25
C VAL A 35 3.61 0.65 8.64
N ALA A 36 3.68 1.65 7.76
CA ALA A 36 4.32 2.93 8.04
C ALA A 36 3.63 3.64 9.21
N ALA A 37 2.29 3.71 9.23
CA ALA A 37 1.54 4.26 10.35
C ALA A 37 1.93 3.59 11.67
N LYS A 38 1.97 2.25 11.68
CA LYS A 38 2.38 1.50 12.87
C LYS A 38 3.84 1.74 13.26
N ALA A 39 4.74 1.91 12.30
CA ALA A 39 6.14 2.23 12.55
C ALA A 39 6.31 3.61 13.20
N TYR A 40 5.52 4.61 12.75
CA TYR A 40 5.46 5.92 13.41
C TYR A 40 4.90 5.82 14.82
N ASP A 41 3.81 5.08 15.01
CA ASP A 41 3.17 4.95 16.33
C ASP A 41 4.07 4.20 17.34
N LEU A 42 4.90 3.26 16.88
CA LEU A 42 5.85 2.51 17.71
C LEU A 42 7.19 3.25 17.90
N GLY A 43 7.40 4.40 17.27
CA GLY A 43 8.64 5.18 17.37
C GLY A 43 9.85 4.53 16.70
N VAL A 44 9.65 3.55 15.82
CA VAL A 44 10.72 2.87 15.06
C VAL A 44 10.97 3.52 13.68
N ALA A 45 10.12 4.46 13.28
CA ALA A 45 10.27 5.20 12.03
C ALA A 45 11.42 6.23 12.14
N THR A 46 12.38 6.14 11.22
CA THR A 46 13.54 7.06 11.16
C THR A 46 13.33 8.27 10.25
N GLN A 47 12.39 8.15 9.29
CA GLN A 47 12.00 9.25 8.42
C GLN A 47 11.03 10.18 9.16
N LEU A 48 11.44 11.39 9.47
CA LEU A 48 10.62 12.40 10.14
C LEU A 48 10.70 13.73 9.37
N PRO A 49 9.62 14.52 9.30
CA PRO A 49 8.32 14.34 9.97
C PRO A 49 7.39 13.32 9.28
N ARG A 50 6.38 12.81 10.03
CA ARG A 50 5.35 11.90 9.50
C ARG A 50 4.58 12.60 8.37
N PRO A 51 4.53 12.02 7.15
CA PRO A 51 3.71 12.55 6.06
C PRO A 51 2.22 12.59 6.45
N ALA A 52 1.52 13.65 6.03
CA ALA A 52 0.08 13.80 6.30
C ALA A 52 -0.76 12.69 5.64
N ASP A 53 -0.37 12.27 4.44
CA ASP A 53 -1.02 11.18 3.69
C ASP A 53 0.00 10.07 3.39
N LEU A 54 0.00 9.05 4.23
CA LEU A 54 0.89 7.89 4.10
C LEU A 54 0.58 7.04 2.86
N PHE A 55 -0.66 7.07 2.36
CA PHE A 55 -1.05 6.34 1.17
C PHE A 55 -0.46 6.98 -0.08
N LYS A 56 -0.64 8.30 -0.26
CA LYS A 56 -0.01 9.04 -1.36
C LYS A 56 1.51 8.98 -1.29
N TYR A 57 2.07 9.01 -0.07
CA TYR A 57 3.51 8.85 0.09
C TYR A 57 3.97 7.48 -0.39
N ALA A 58 3.30 6.40 0.03
CA ALA A 58 3.60 5.05 -0.44
C ALA A 58 3.49 4.92 -1.97
N GLU A 59 2.45 5.49 -2.59
CA GLU A 59 2.31 5.51 -4.06
C GLU A 59 3.46 6.27 -4.74
N SER A 60 3.87 7.42 -4.19
CA SER A 60 4.97 8.22 -4.74
C SER A 60 6.33 7.52 -4.67
N CYS A 61 6.52 6.64 -3.67
CA CYS A 61 7.74 5.85 -3.51
C CYS A 61 7.77 4.61 -4.42
N MET A 62 6.66 4.23 -5.05
CA MET A 62 6.62 3.06 -5.94
C MET A 62 7.34 3.34 -7.25
N TYR A 63 8.13 2.37 -7.71
CA TYR A 63 8.79 2.45 -9.02
C TYR A 63 7.77 2.56 -10.16
N SER A 64 7.95 3.55 -11.04
CA SER A 64 7.19 3.65 -12.30
C SER A 64 7.98 3.00 -13.44
N PRO A 65 7.42 2.00 -14.13
CA PRO A 65 8.10 1.33 -15.25
C PRO A 65 8.08 2.15 -16.55
N ASN A 66 7.60 3.40 -16.52
CA ASN A 66 7.61 4.26 -17.69
C ASN A 66 9.05 4.63 -18.08
N TYR A 67 9.36 4.54 -19.37
CA TYR A 67 10.67 4.94 -19.88
C TYR A 67 10.95 6.41 -19.55
N ARG A 68 12.19 6.68 -19.14
CA ARG A 68 12.67 8.06 -18.96
C ARG A 68 12.96 8.66 -20.33
N SER A 69 12.67 9.95 -20.49
CA SER A 69 13.12 10.70 -21.66
C SER A 69 14.64 10.81 -21.61
N TYR A 70 15.32 10.29 -22.62
CA TYR A 70 16.74 10.52 -22.81
C TYR A 70 16.94 11.86 -23.52
N ARG A 71 17.91 12.65 -23.07
CA ARG A 71 18.35 13.89 -23.73
C ARG A 71 19.48 13.59 -24.68
#